data_AF-A0A7C2VTN5-F1
#
_entry.id   AF-A0A7C2VTN5-F1
#
_cell.length_a   1.000
_cell.length_b   1.000
_cell.length_c   1.000
_cell.angle_alpha   90.00
_cell.angle_beta   90.00
_cell.angle_gamma   90.00
#
_symmetry.space_group_name_H-M   'P 1'
#
loop_
_entity.id
_entity.type
_entity.pdbx_description
1 polymer ?
#
loop_
_entity_poly.entity_id
_entity_poly.type
_entity_poly.pdbx_seq_one_letter_code
_entity_poly.pdbx_strand_id
1 'polypeptide(L)'
;GIPILVCSLNAAEKIAYFTPEALTLAEKFWPGRLTIILDQLTPIPREVSGGKENIGLRVPNHPVPKLIAEKVGGAITGTSANISGAPPAVDANQVAAQLGSSLDLILDGGRTKGVASTVVDLTKKLPLIVREGAISLEALEKVLGKPLKRG
;
A
#
# COMPACT_ATOMS: atom_id res chain seq x y z
N GLY A 1 -1.50 4.23 10.62
CA GLY A 1 -1.63 5.07 9.44
C GLY A 1 -2.41 4.39 8.35
N ILE A 2 -2.87 5.20 7.40
CA ILE A 2 -3.52 4.78 6.17
C ILE A 2 -2.42 4.50 5.14
N PRO A 3 -2.51 3.42 4.34
CA PRO A 3 -1.58 3.18 3.24
C PRO A 3 -1.59 4.32 2.22
N ILE A 4 -0.41 4.65 1.71
CA ILE A 4 -0.21 5.66 0.67
C ILE A 4 0.12 4.93 -0.64
N LEU A 5 -0.69 5.17 -1.67
CA LEU A 5 -0.46 4.71 -3.03
C LEU A 5 0.35 5.77 -3.77
N VAL A 6 1.50 5.39 -4.30
CA VAL A 6 2.43 6.26 -5.04
C VAL A 6 2.47 5.87 -6.50
N CYS A 7 2.70 6.83 -7.39
CA CYS A 7 2.72 6.55 -8.83
C CYS A 7 3.96 5.78 -9.32
N SER A 8 5.07 5.85 -8.58
CA SER A 8 6.36 5.25 -8.96
C SER A 8 7.27 5.07 -7.74
N LEU A 9 8.35 4.29 -7.92
CA LEU A 9 9.41 4.17 -6.91
C LEU A 9 10.06 5.54 -6.63
N ASN A 10 10.38 6.31 -7.67
CA ASN A 10 10.92 7.66 -7.52
C ASN A 10 9.99 8.59 -6.69
N ALA A 11 8.67 8.50 -6.87
CA ALA A 11 7.75 9.25 -6.02
C ALA A 11 7.77 8.78 -4.56
N ALA A 12 7.98 7.49 -4.32
CA ALA A 12 8.11 6.91 -2.98
C ALA A 12 9.39 7.40 -2.28
N GLU A 13 10.52 7.41 -2.99
CA GLU A 13 11.84 7.83 -2.46
C GLU A 13 11.86 9.31 -2.03
N LYS A 14 10.96 10.13 -2.56
CA LYS A 14 10.80 11.53 -2.13
C LYS A 14 10.17 11.70 -0.75
N ILE A 15 9.52 10.66 -0.21
CA ILE A 15 8.75 10.76 1.05
C ILE A 15 9.11 9.71 2.09
N ALA A 16 9.97 8.73 1.76
CA ALA A 16 10.44 7.72 2.71
C ALA A 16 11.92 7.36 2.47
N TYR A 17 12.56 6.88 3.52
CA TYR A 17 13.92 6.33 3.45
C TYR A 17 13.90 4.90 2.91
N PHE A 18 14.63 4.65 1.83
CA PHE A 18 14.79 3.32 1.23
C PHE A 18 16.13 2.72 1.59
N THR A 19 16.12 1.59 2.31
CA THR A 19 17.30 0.74 2.51
C THR A 19 17.52 -0.15 1.27
N PRO A 20 18.69 -0.81 1.14
CA PRO A 20 18.91 -1.79 0.07
C PRO A 20 17.85 -2.90 0.04
N GLU A 21 17.37 -3.36 1.19
CA GLU A 21 16.27 -4.33 1.27
C GLU A 21 14.95 -3.77 0.77
N ALA A 22 14.64 -2.51 1.10
CA ALA A 22 13.44 -1.84 0.63
C ALA A 22 13.45 -1.70 -0.89
N LEU A 23 14.59 -1.31 -1.48
CA LEU A 23 14.78 -1.24 -2.93
C LEU A 23 14.63 -2.62 -3.57
N THR A 24 15.29 -3.65 -3.01
CA THR A 24 15.21 -5.02 -3.53
C THR A 24 13.77 -5.53 -3.60
N LEU A 25 12.98 -5.30 -2.54
CA LEU A 25 11.58 -5.68 -2.53
C LEU A 25 10.73 -4.82 -3.48
N ALA A 26 10.96 -3.52 -3.52
CA ALA A 26 10.25 -2.59 -4.40
C ALA A 26 10.47 -2.95 -5.86
N GLU A 27 11.72 -3.08 -6.31
CA GLU A 27 12.07 -3.47 -7.69
C GLU A 27 11.45 -4.80 -8.10
N LYS A 28 11.32 -5.73 -7.16
CA LYS A 28 10.77 -7.06 -7.44
C LYS A 28 9.24 -7.09 -7.49
N PHE A 29 8.58 -6.37 -6.59
CA PHE A 29 7.14 -6.51 -6.33
C PHE A 29 6.31 -5.28 -6.67
N TRP A 30 6.94 -4.17 -7.07
CA TRP A 30 6.27 -2.97 -7.58
C TRP A 30 6.47 -2.80 -9.09
N PRO A 31 5.43 -2.35 -9.83
CA PRO A 31 4.05 -2.16 -9.39
C PRO A 31 3.38 -3.49 -9.00
N GLY A 32 2.62 -3.51 -7.91
CA GLY A 32 2.03 -4.77 -7.45
C GLY A 32 1.30 -4.71 -6.12
N ARG A 33 1.28 -5.85 -5.43
CA ARG A 33 0.49 -6.09 -4.21
C ARG A 33 1.35 -6.19 -2.95
N LEU A 34 2.51 -5.53 -2.95
CA LEU A 34 3.33 -5.34 -1.76
C LEU A 34 3.13 -3.94 -1.20
N THR A 35 2.90 -3.81 0.10
CA THR A 35 2.99 -2.56 0.84
C THR A 35 4.22 -2.63 1.74
N ILE A 36 5.11 -1.65 1.65
CA ILE A 36 6.35 -1.58 2.43
C ILE A 36 6.21 -0.44 3.44
N ILE A 37 6.38 -0.73 4.73
CA ILE A 37 6.43 0.27 5.79
C ILE A 37 7.88 0.70 5.97
N LEU A 38 8.10 2.01 5.85
CA LEU A 38 9.40 2.68 5.88
C LEU A 38 9.31 3.93 6.76
N ASP A 39 10.46 4.38 7.27
CA ASP A 39 10.55 5.64 8.00
C ASP A 39 10.32 6.81 7.04
N GLN A 40 9.55 7.80 7.48
CA GLN A 40 9.22 8.97 6.66
C GLN A 40 10.47 9.85 6.46
N LEU A 41 10.70 10.32 5.23
CA LEU A 41 11.77 11.25 4.90
C LEU A 41 11.39 12.69 5.27
N THR A 42 10.12 13.03 5.07
CA THR A 42 9.53 14.33 5.39
C THR A 42 8.33 14.13 6.32
N PRO A 43 7.99 15.10 7.17
CA PRO A 43 6.79 15.02 7.99
C PRO A 43 5.53 14.74 7.17
N ILE A 44 4.84 13.64 7.46
CA ILE A 44 3.54 13.30 6.89
C ILE A 44 2.44 13.73 7.88
N PRO A 45 1.29 14.27 7.40
CA PRO A 45 0.18 14.62 8.27
C PRO A 45 -0.21 13.49 9.23
N ARG A 46 -0.50 13.83 10.49
CA ARG A 46 -0.76 12.85 11.55
C ARG A 46 -1.99 11.99 11.25
N GLU A 47 -2.96 12.55 10.53
CA GLU A 47 -4.17 11.89 10.07
C GLU A 47 -3.84 10.72 9.13
N VAL A 48 -2.78 10.87 8.32
CA VAL A 48 -2.31 9.85 7.39
C VAL A 48 -1.39 8.85 8.10
N SER A 49 -0.38 9.32 8.84
CA SER A 49 0.56 8.42 9.52
C SER A 49 -0.06 7.68 10.71
N GLY A 50 -1.15 8.21 11.27
CA GLY A 50 -1.72 7.79 12.54
C GLY A 50 -0.80 8.16 13.72
N GLY A 51 -0.10 9.30 13.61
CA GLY A 51 0.86 9.79 14.61
C GLY A 51 2.18 9.01 14.67
N LYS A 52 2.46 8.14 13.69
CA LYS A 52 3.70 7.36 13.60
C LYS A 52 4.75 8.10 12.77
N GLU A 53 6.01 7.74 12.98
CA GLU A 53 7.15 8.22 12.18
C GLU A 53 7.39 7.36 10.93
N ASN A 54 6.61 6.29 10.75
CA ASN A 54 6.67 5.41 9.60
C ASN A 54 5.37 5.40 8.80
N ILE A 55 5.50 5.11 7.50
CA ILE A 55 4.43 5.13 6.52
C ILE A 55 4.45 3.88 5.64
N GLY A 56 3.27 3.37 5.29
CA GLY A 56 3.12 2.23 4.39
C GLY A 56 2.92 2.70 2.95
N LEU A 57 3.85 2.36 2.06
CA LEU A 57 3.87 2.77 0.65
C LEU A 57 3.58 1.59 -0.27
N ARG A 58 2.94 1.85 -1.42
CA ARG A 58 2.75 0.88 -2.51
C ARG A 58 2.64 1.57 -3.85
N VAL A 59 3.32 1.06 -4.87
CA VAL A 59 2.99 1.35 -6.28
C VAL A 59 1.95 0.34 -6.76
N PRO A 60 0.68 0.74 -7.00
CA PRO A 60 -0.36 -0.20 -7.39
C PRO A 60 -0.19 -0.67 -8.84
N ASN A 61 -0.38 -1.97 -9.09
CA ASN A 61 -0.50 -2.50 -10.46
C ASN A 61 -1.95 -2.41 -10.98
N HIS A 62 -2.48 -1.18 -11.01
CA HIS A 62 -3.76 -0.87 -11.62
C HIS A 62 -3.70 0.54 -12.21
N PRO A 63 -4.13 0.77 -13.47
CA PRO A 63 -3.96 2.04 -14.14
C PRO A 63 -4.69 3.19 -13.42
N VAL A 64 -5.91 2.96 -12.93
CA VAL A 64 -6.72 4.01 -12.29
C VAL A 64 -6.05 4.68 -11.08
N PRO A 65 -5.72 3.99 -9.97
CA PRO A 65 -5.11 4.65 -8.81
C PRO A 65 -3.71 5.20 -9.13
N LYS A 66 -2.98 4.58 -10.07
CA LYS A 66 -1.69 5.08 -10.53
C LYS A 66 -1.84 6.42 -11.25
N LEU A 67 -2.74 6.52 -12.23
CA LEU A 67 -3.01 7.75 -12.98
C LEU A 67 -3.55 8.86 -12.07
N ILE A 68 -4.41 8.54 -11.12
CA ILE A 68 -4.89 9.53 -10.14
C ILE A 68 -3.70 10.07 -9.35
N ALA A 69 -2.86 9.17 -8.78
CA ALA A 69 -1.66 9.58 -8.06
C ALA A 69 -0.73 10.45 -8.92
N GLU A 70 -0.51 10.11 -10.19
CA GLU A 70 0.28 10.94 -11.13
C GLU A 70 -0.32 12.34 -11.32
N LYS A 71 -1.65 12.45 -11.44
CA LYS A 71 -2.33 13.73 -11.70
C LYS A 71 -2.46 14.65 -10.49
N VAL A 72 -2.40 14.11 -9.27
CA VAL A 72 -2.58 14.88 -8.02
C VAL A 72 -1.28 15.13 -7.25
N GLY A 73 -0.12 14.95 -7.89
CA GLY A 73 1.18 15.31 -7.31
C GLY A 73 2.03 14.13 -6.80
N GLY A 74 1.64 12.90 -7.12
CA GLY A 74 2.48 11.70 -6.99
C GLY A 74 2.02 10.67 -5.97
N ALA A 75 1.09 11.02 -5.07
CA ALA A 75 0.63 10.16 -3.99
C ALA A 75 -0.84 10.39 -3.64
N ILE A 76 -1.54 9.32 -3.25
CA ILE A 76 -2.88 9.35 -2.67
C ILE A 76 -2.97 8.40 -1.48
N THR A 77 -3.76 8.71 -0.48
CA THR A 77 -4.11 7.74 0.56
C THR A 77 -5.19 6.79 0.07
N GLY A 78 -5.16 5.53 0.49
CA GLY A 78 -6.21 4.57 0.13
C GLY A 78 -6.39 3.43 1.13
N THR A 79 -7.62 3.23 1.57
CA THR A 79 -8.07 2.04 2.32
C THR A 79 -8.87 1.11 1.40
N SER A 80 -9.30 -0.04 1.91
CA SER A 80 -10.35 -0.79 1.22
C SER A 80 -11.66 0.03 1.24
N ALA A 81 -12.36 0.05 0.11
CA ALA A 81 -13.60 0.82 -0.08
C ALA A 81 -14.78 0.06 0.52
N ASN A 82 -14.87 0.05 1.85
CA ASN A 82 -15.94 -0.60 2.59
C ASN A 82 -16.22 0.13 3.90
N ILE A 83 -17.42 -0.08 4.46
CA ILE A 83 -17.70 0.29 5.84
C ILE A 83 -16.79 -0.54 6.76
N SER A 84 -16.27 0.07 7.83
CA SER A 84 -15.43 -0.64 8.80
C SER A 84 -16.12 -1.92 9.30
N GLY A 85 -15.41 -3.04 9.25
CA GLY A 85 -15.93 -4.37 9.62
C GLY A 85 -16.68 -5.11 8.50
N ALA A 86 -17.10 -4.42 7.43
CA ALA A 86 -17.72 -5.07 6.27
C ALA A 86 -16.66 -5.71 5.33
N PRO A 87 -17.05 -6.69 4.50
CA PRO A 87 -16.17 -7.22 3.45
C PRO A 87 -15.71 -6.12 2.47
N PRO A 88 -14.44 -6.14 2.01
CA PRO A 88 -13.97 -5.23 0.99
C PRO A 88 -14.81 -5.33 -0.28
N ALA A 89 -15.27 -4.17 -0.79
CA ALA A 89 -15.93 -4.13 -2.09
C ALA A 89 -14.94 -4.49 -3.21
N VAL A 90 -15.40 -5.30 -4.17
CA VAL A 90 -14.59 -5.73 -5.32
C VAL A 90 -15.04 -5.14 -6.65
N ASP A 91 -16.18 -4.45 -6.70
CA ASP A 91 -16.70 -3.75 -7.87
C ASP A 91 -17.46 -2.47 -7.46
N ALA A 92 -17.73 -1.59 -8.43
CA ALA A 92 -18.33 -0.28 -8.17
C ALA A 92 -19.76 -0.37 -7.59
N ASN A 93 -20.53 -1.41 -7.96
CA ASN A 93 -21.87 -1.63 -7.42
C ASN A 93 -21.81 -1.92 -5.92
N GLN A 94 -20.86 -2.74 -5.48
CA GLN A 94 -20.64 -2.98 -4.04
C GLN A 94 -20.17 -1.72 -3.30
N VAL A 95 -19.33 -0.89 -3.94
CA VAL A 95 -18.94 0.41 -3.36
C VAL A 95 -20.15 1.31 -3.20
N ALA A 96 -20.98 1.46 -4.24
CA ALA A 96 -22.19 2.27 -4.20
C ALA A 96 -23.19 1.78 -3.14
N ALA A 97 -23.36 0.46 -3.00
CA ALA A 97 -24.23 -0.12 -1.99
C ALA A 97 -23.76 0.13 -0.56
N GLN A 98 -22.44 0.16 -0.31
CA GLN A 98 -21.88 0.35 1.03
C GLN A 98 -21.66 1.84 1.38
N LEU A 99 -21.19 2.64 0.44
CA LEU A 99 -20.64 3.97 0.70
C LEU A 99 -21.25 5.05 -0.18
N GLY A 100 -22.16 4.72 -1.11
CA GLY A 100 -22.55 5.61 -2.22
C GLY A 100 -23.08 6.98 -1.79
N SER A 101 -23.82 7.07 -0.68
CA SER A 101 -24.34 8.34 -0.16
C SER A 101 -23.27 9.23 0.50
N SER A 102 -22.09 8.67 0.77
CA SER A 102 -20.99 9.31 1.51
C SER A 102 -19.79 9.63 0.62
N LEU A 103 -19.91 9.45 -0.70
CA LEU A 103 -18.84 9.62 -1.68
C LEU A 103 -19.21 10.68 -2.70
N ASP A 104 -18.28 11.60 -2.97
CA ASP A 104 -18.45 12.59 -4.05
C ASP A 104 -18.37 11.97 -5.45
N LEU A 105 -17.63 10.86 -5.59
CA LEU A 105 -17.36 10.21 -6.86
C LEU A 105 -17.08 8.71 -6.68
N ILE A 106 -17.59 7.90 -7.61
CA ILE A 106 -17.21 6.50 -7.80
C ILE A 106 -16.63 6.33 -9.20
N LEU A 107 -15.41 5.79 -9.28
CA LEU A 107 -14.77 5.43 -10.53
C LEU A 107 -14.91 3.93 -10.76
N ASP A 108 -15.71 3.53 -11.75
CA ASP A 108 -15.85 2.13 -12.13
C ASP A 108 -14.69 1.67 -13.02
N GLY A 109 -13.77 0.91 -12.42
CA GLY A 109 -12.64 0.26 -13.09
C GLY A 109 -12.85 -1.24 -13.34
N GLY A 110 -14.08 -1.73 -13.16
CA GLY A 110 -14.41 -3.16 -13.22
C GLY A 110 -14.10 -3.93 -11.93
N ARG A 111 -14.26 -5.26 -12.00
CA ARG A 111 -14.11 -6.14 -10.84
C ARG A 111 -12.64 -6.45 -10.52
N THR A 112 -12.30 -6.37 -9.24
CA THR A 112 -10.99 -6.76 -8.70
C THR A 112 -11.00 -8.18 -8.12
N LYS A 113 -9.81 -8.75 -7.92
CA LYS A 113 -9.64 -10.09 -7.31
C LYS A 113 -9.95 -10.15 -5.79
N GLY A 114 -10.17 -9.02 -5.12
CA GLY A 114 -10.46 -8.98 -3.67
C GLY A 114 -9.33 -9.38 -2.71
N VAL A 115 -8.17 -9.84 -3.19
CA VAL A 115 -7.06 -10.27 -2.32
C VAL A 115 -6.31 -9.09 -1.68
N ALA A 116 -6.08 -9.04 -0.38
CA ALA A 116 -5.33 -7.94 0.23
C ALA A 116 -3.86 -7.87 -0.25
N SER A 117 -3.22 -6.70 -0.18
CA SER A 117 -1.75 -6.61 -0.30
C SER A 117 -1.08 -7.22 0.92
N THR A 118 0.07 -7.83 0.68
CA THR A 118 1.02 -8.18 1.74
C THR A 118 1.64 -6.90 2.27
N VAL A 119 1.83 -6.81 3.59
CA VAL A 119 2.39 -5.66 4.28
C VAL A 119 3.64 -6.11 5.04
N VAL A 120 4.78 -5.50 4.73
CA VAL A 120 6.06 -5.76 5.40
C VAL A 120 6.57 -4.48 6.05
N ASP A 121 7.07 -4.58 7.27
CA ASP A 121 7.72 -3.50 8.01
C ASP A 121 9.24 -3.69 8.01
N LEU A 122 9.94 -2.74 7.39
CA LEU A 122 11.40 -2.71 7.28
C LEU A 122 12.03 -1.66 8.21
N THR A 123 11.25 -1.01 9.07
CA THR A 123 11.75 -0.06 10.09
C THR A 123 12.35 -0.75 11.31
N LYS A 124 12.26 -2.09 11.36
CA LYS A 124 12.77 -2.91 12.46
C LYS A 124 14.10 -3.55 12.06
N LYS A 125 14.95 -3.83 13.06
CA LYS A 125 16.22 -4.55 12.87
C LYS A 125 16.05 -5.88 12.12
N LEU A 126 14.94 -6.57 12.38
CA LEU A 126 14.51 -7.75 11.63
C LEU A 126 13.22 -7.40 10.88
N PRO A 127 13.19 -7.50 9.54
CA PRO A 127 11.98 -7.33 8.74
C PRO A 127 10.81 -8.14 9.29
N LEU A 128 9.63 -7.51 9.35
CA LEU A 128 8.42 -8.06 9.97
C LEU A 128 7.29 -8.14 8.94
N ILE A 129 6.70 -9.31 8.73
CA ILE A 129 5.43 -9.40 8.00
C ILE A 129 4.29 -8.99 8.93
N VAL A 130 3.68 -7.84 8.65
CA VAL A 130 2.57 -7.27 9.43
C VAL A 130 1.23 -7.88 8.98
N ARG A 131 1.12 -8.19 7.69
CA ARG A 131 -0.04 -8.86 7.13
C ARG A 131 0.37 -9.67 5.91
N GLU A 132 0.06 -10.95 5.92
CA GLU A 132 0.18 -11.78 4.73
C GLU A 132 -1.02 -11.57 3.79
N GLY A 133 -0.75 -11.50 2.49
CA GLY A 133 -1.74 -11.21 1.45
C GLY A 133 -1.35 -11.91 0.16
N ALA A 134 -1.39 -11.19 -0.96
CA ALA A 134 -1.11 -11.77 -2.28
C ALA A 134 0.34 -12.23 -2.52
N ILE A 135 1.29 -11.83 -1.68
CA ILE A 135 2.71 -12.24 -1.73
C ILE A 135 2.99 -13.02 -0.45
N SER A 136 3.45 -14.26 -0.59
CA SER A 136 3.69 -15.13 0.57
C SER A 136 4.97 -14.73 1.31
N LEU A 137 5.07 -15.18 2.57
CA LEU A 137 6.28 -15.02 3.38
C LEU A 137 7.52 -15.59 2.67
N GLU A 138 7.40 -16.79 2.11
CA GLU A 138 8.50 -17.50 1.45
C GLU A 138 9.00 -16.74 0.22
N ALA A 139 8.10 -16.07 -0.51
CA ALA A 139 8.47 -15.23 -1.65
C ALA A 139 9.28 -14.00 -1.20
N LEU A 140 8.95 -13.39 -0.06
CA LEU A 140 9.72 -12.28 0.51
C LEU A 140 11.09 -12.74 1.00
N GLU A 141 11.15 -13.84 1.76
CA GLU A 141 12.39 -14.41 2.30
C GLU A 141 13.36 -14.82 1.18
N LYS A 142 12.84 -15.43 0.12
CA LYS A 142 13.63 -15.80 -1.06
C LYS A 142 14.29 -14.60 -1.74
N VAL A 143 13.59 -13.47 -1.80
CA VAL A 143 14.10 -12.24 -2.43
C VAL A 143 15.10 -11.54 -1.52
N LEU A 144 14.87 -11.54 -0.21
CA LEU A 144 15.76 -10.90 0.77
C LEU A 144 16.96 -11.75 1.17
N GLY A 145 16.94 -13.06 0.92
CA GLY A 145 17.99 -13.99 1.34
C GLY A 145 18.10 -14.15 2.86
N LYS A 146 17.06 -13.79 3.61
CA LYS A 146 17.01 -13.85 5.08
C LYS A 146 15.58 -14.07 5.58
N PRO A 147 15.40 -14.66 6.78
CA PRO A 147 14.09 -14.90 7.35
C PRO A 147 13.39 -13.60 7.78
N LEU A 148 12.07 -13.61 7.76
CA LEU A 148 11.22 -12.53 8.25
C LEU A 148 10.52 -12.95 9.54
N LYS A 149 10.35 -12.01 10.48
CA LYS A 149 9.55 -12.25 11.67
C LYS A 149 8.06 -12.17 11.30
N ARG A 150 7.22 -12.98 11.94
CA ARG A 150 5.75 -12.83 11.91
C ARG A 150 5.27 -11.90 13.02
N GLY A 151 4.43 -10.93 12.66
CA GLY A 151 3.80 -9.97 13.57
C GLY A 151 2.52 -10.47 14.20
#